data_AF-A0A4S0R4D4-F1
#
_entry.id   AF-A0A4S0R4D4-F1
#
_cell.length_a   1.000
_cell.length_b   1.000
_cell.length_c   1.000
_cell.angle_alpha   90.00
_cell.angle_beta   90.00
_cell.angle_gamma   90.00
#
_symmetry.space_group_name_H-M   'P 1'
#
loop_
_entity.id
_entity.type
_entity.pdbx_description
1 polymer ?
#
loop_
_entity_poly.entity_id
_entity_poly.type
_entity_poly.pdbx_seq_one_letter_code
_entity_poly.pdbx_strand_id
1 'polypeptide(L)'
;VVWGFLHFSARGVDRLPKRGLAWFGFALLAAAIAGCVTPPNTWPLPTGLGGVFGDMVLKIPGIAVGGYPKGLFASIIAVVLAAPALWLFAYGSALIARKNGFAVMERAAEPNPREQGGLR
;
A
#
# COMPACT_ATOMS: atom_id res chain seq x y z
N VAL A 1 11.47 -5.64 -2.50
CA VAL A 1 12.52 -6.16 -1.59
C VAL A 1 11.95 -7.01 -0.46
N VAL A 2 11.09 -6.49 0.43
CA VAL A 2 10.58 -7.22 1.60
C VAL A 2 9.89 -8.55 1.25
N TRP A 3 8.99 -8.54 0.26
CA TRP A 3 8.33 -9.78 -0.20
C TRP A 3 9.30 -10.79 -0.82
N GLY A 4 10.31 -10.31 -1.55
CA GLY A 4 11.36 -11.17 -2.11
C GLY A 4 12.20 -11.84 -1.02
N PHE A 5 12.52 -11.12 0.06
CA PHE A 5 13.19 -11.69 1.23
C PHE A 5 12.31 -12.74 1.93
N LEU A 6 10.99 -12.53 2.00
CA LEU A 6 10.06 -13.51 2.56
C LEU A 6 9.99 -14.77 1.70
N HIS A 7 9.87 -14.63 0.39
CA HIS A 7 9.90 -15.77 -0.54
C HIS A 7 11.23 -16.54 -0.46
N PHE A 8 12.35 -15.82 -0.40
CA PHE A 8 13.67 -16.42 -0.20
C PHE A 8 13.78 -17.17 1.14
N SER A 9 13.15 -16.66 2.21
CA SER A 9 13.12 -17.31 3.53
C SER A 9 12.09 -18.45 3.65
N ALA A 10 11.50 -18.91 2.54
CA ALA A 10 10.37 -19.85 2.53
C ALA A 10 9.15 -19.40 3.38
N ARG A 11 9.03 -18.08 3.61
CA ARG A 11 7.92 -17.47 4.34
C ARG A 11 6.90 -16.96 3.34
N GLY A 12 5.71 -17.54 3.38
CA GLY A 12 4.58 -17.12 2.54
C GLY A 12 4.13 -15.70 2.86
N VAL A 13 3.59 -15.03 1.85
CA VAL A 13 2.89 -13.76 2.05
C VAL A 13 1.39 -14.05 2.15
N ASP A 14 0.88 -14.07 3.39
CA ASP A 14 -0.55 -14.30 3.64
C ASP A 14 -1.43 -13.15 3.14
N ARG A 15 -2.69 -13.40 2.76
CA ARG A 15 -3.68 -12.34 2.46
C ARG A 15 -3.25 -11.36 1.34
N LEU A 16 -2.64 -11.89 0.29
CA LEU A 16 -2.23 -11.18 -0.94
C LEU A 16 -3.19 -10.06 -1.40
N PRO A 17 -4.52 -10.28 -1.58
CA PRO A 17 -5.41 -9.21 -2.05
C PRO A 17 -5.55 -8.06 -1.05
N LYS A 18 -5.66 -8.36 0.25
CA LYS A 18 -5.76 -7.34 1.31
C LYS A 18 -4.45 -6.55 1.46
N ARG A 19 -3.31 -7.20 1.26
CA ARG A 19 -1.99 -6.56 1.30
C ARG A 19 -1.73 -5.69 0.07
N GLY A 20 -2.18 -6.14 -1.10
CA GLY A 20 -2.14 -5.37 -2.34
C GLY A 20 -2.96 -4.08 -2.25
N LEU A 21 -4.19 -4.16 -1.71
CA LEU A 21 -5.01 -2.98 -1.44
C LEU A 21 -4.33 -2.01 -0.45
N ALA A 22 -3.69 -2.54 0.59
CA ALA A 22 -2.95 -1.69 1.53
C ALA A 22 -1.73 -1.02 0.87
N TRP A 23 -1.04 -1.72 -0.04
CA TRP A 23 0.06 -1.16 -0.85
C TRP A 23 -0.43 -0.04 -1.76
N PHE A 24 -1.58 -0.24 -2.41
CA PHE A 24 -2.21 0.79 -3.24
C PHE A 24 -2.61 2.02 -2.41
N GLY A 25 -3.23 1.82 -1.24
CA GLY A 25 -3.55 2.90 -0.31
C GLY A 25 -2.32 3.66 0.19
N PHE A 26 -1.22 2.95 0.49
CA PHE A 26 0.06 3.57 0.83
C PHE A 26 0.60 4.42 -0.33
N ALA A 27 0.56 3.91 -1.57
CA ALA A 27 1.04 4.65 -2.73
C ALA A 27 0.25 5.95 -2.96
N LEU A 28 -1.08 5.93 -2.77
CA LEU A 28 -1.92 7.13 -2.85
C LEU A 28 -1.60 8.15 -1.76
N LEU A 29 -1.38 7.69 -0.52
CA LEU A 29 -0.99 8.57 0.59
C LEU A 29 0.41 9.15 0.38
N ALA A 30 1.35 8.35 -0.10
CA ALA A 30 2.69 8.80 -0.44
C ALA A 30 2.65 9.87 -1.55
N ALA A 31 1.80 9.69 -2.57
CA ALA A 31 1.56 10.69 -3.60
C ALA A 31 0.96 11.98 -3.00
N ALA A 32 0.01 11.88 -2.06
CA ALA A 32 -0.55 13.04 -1.37
C ALA A 32 0.50 13.81 -0.55
N ILE A 33 1.37 13.09 0.18
CA ILE A 33 2.49 13.67 0.94
C ILE A 33 3.47 14.37 -0.01
N ALA A 34 3.81 13.75 -1.14
CA ALA A 34 4.64 14.38 -2.16
C ALA A 34 3.98 15.63 -2.75
N GLY A 35 2.64 15.63 -2.90
CA GLY A 35 1.86 16.81 -3.31
C GLY A 35 1.88 17.97 -2.31
N CYS A 36 2.17 17.71 -1.03
CA CYS A 36 2.33 18.75 -0.01
C CYS A 36 3.67 19.49 -0.11
N VAL A 37 4.62 18.99 -0.92
CA VAL A 37 5.90 19.68 -1.15
C VAL A 37 5.66 20.87 -2.09
N THR A 38 6.13 22.05 -1.67
CA THR A 38 5.96 23.28 -2.45
C THR A 38 6.72 23.14 -3.78
N PRO A 39 6.04 23.19 -4.94
CA PRO A 39 6.71 23.10 -6.23
C PRO A 39 7.66 24.30 -6.43
N PRO A 40 8.86 24.09 -6.99
CA PRO A 40 9.73 25.19 -7.37
C PRO A 40 9.09 26.02 -8.50
N ASN A 41 9.41 27.32 -8.58
CA ASN A 41 8.82 28.26 -9.55
C ASN A 41 8.96 27.86 -11.03
N THR A 42 9.85 26.92 -11.36
CA THR A 42 10.09 26.42 -12.72
C THR A 42 9.23 25.21 -13.11
N TRP A 43 8.30 24.78 -12.26
CA TRP A 43 7.52 23.56 -12.50
C TRP A 43 6.44 23.76 -13.60
N PRO A 44 6.50 23.04 -14.74
CA PRO A 44 5.64 23.30 -15.90
C PRO A 44 4.26 22.61 -15.84
N LEU A 45 4.01 21.74 -14.84
CA LEU A 45 2.74 21.02 -14.71
C LEU A 45 1.75 21.79 -13.81
N PRO A 46 0.44 21.81 -14.16
CA PRO A 46 -0.61 22.45 -13.37
C PRO A 46 -0.97 21.71 -12.06
N THR A 47 -0.32 20.57 -11.79
CA THR A 47 -0.53 19.72 -10.61
C THR A 47 0.62 19.83 -9.61
N GLY A 48 0.36 19.51 -8.34
CA GLY A 48 1.41 19.35 -7.33
C GLY A 48 2.42 18.23 -7.66
N LEU A 49 3.52 18.15 -6.90
CA LEU A 49 4.57 17.12 -7.03
C LEU A 49 4.03 15.68 -6.88
N GLY A 50 2.87 15.52 -6.25
CA GLY A 50 2.13 14.27 -6.09
C GLY A 50 1.32 13.84 -7.32
N GLY A 51 1.32 14.64 -8.39
CA GLY A 51 0.49 14.43 -9.57
C GLY A 51 -1.02 14.48 -9.27
N VAL A 52 -1.83 14.02 -10.23
CA VAL A 52 -3.30 14.06 -10.14
C VAL A 52 -3.82 13.28 -8.92
N PHE A 53 -3.22 12.13 -8.59
CA PHE A 53 -3.66 11.32 -7.45
C PHE A 53 -3.41 12.02 -6.11
N GLY A 54 -2.26 12.68 -5.94
CA GLY A 54 -1.99 13.49 -4.75
C GLY A 54 -2.96 14.66 -4.64
N ASP A 55 -3.24 15.35 -5.74
CA ASP A 55 -4.21 16.46 -5.78
C ASP A 55 -5.63 15.99 -5.45
N MET A 56 -6.04 14.80 -5.90
CA MET A 56 -7.36 14.24 -5.56
C MET A 56 -7.47 13.94 -4.06
N VAL A 57 -6.42 13.39 -3.45
CA VAL A 57 -6.40 13.13 -2.00
C VAL A 57 -6.42 14.44 -1.21
N LEU A 58 -5.65 15.46 -1.66
CA LEU A 58 -5.60 16.79 -1.05
C LEU A 58 -6.88 17.61 -1.28
N LYS A 59 -7.71 17.24 -2.25
CA LYS A 59 -9.03 17.85 -2.47
C LYS A 59 -9.99 17.59 -1.32
N ILE A 60 -9.89 16.43 -0.65
CA ILE A 60 -10.75 16.09 0.50
C ILE A 60 -10.55 17.08 1.67
N PRO A 61 -9.32 17.30 2.19
CA PRO A 61 -9.08 18.33 3.19
C PRO A 61 -9.22 19.75 2.62
N GLY A 62 -8.91 19.97 1.33
CA GLY A 62 -9.05 21.28 0.69
C GLY A 62 -10.49 21.78 0.60
N ILE A 63 -11.47 20.88 0.44
CA ILE A 63 -12.90 21.21 0.50
C ILE A 63 -13.30 21.66 1.91
N ALA A 64 -12.74 21.05 2.96
CA ALA A 64 -13.01 21.44 4.34
C ALA A 64 -12.41 22.81 4.71
N VAL A 65 -11.30 23.21 4.06
CA VAL A 65 -10.57 24.46 4.32
C VAL A 65 -10.93 25.57 3.32
N GLY A 66 -11.64 25.26 2.24
CA GLY A 66 -12.07 26.23 1.21
C GLY A 66 -10.99 26.60 0.19
N GLY A 67 -9.92 25.81 0.08
CA GLY A 67 -8.82 26.08 -0.85
C GLY A 67 -7.75 24.99 -0.87
N TYR A 68 -6.81 25.11 -1.81
CA TYR A 68 -5.69 24.18 -1.90
C TYR A 68 -4.73 24.39 -0.71
N PRO A 69 -4.41 23.34 0.07
CA PRO A 69 -3.53 23.48 1.23
C PRO A 69 -2.11 23.87 0.77
N LYS A 70 -1.63 25.03 1.22
CA LYS A 70 -0.29 25.56 0.90
C LYS A 70 0.51 25.83 2.17
N GLY A 71 1.84 25.75 2.07
CA GLY A 71 2.74 26.06 3.18
C GLY A 71 2.49 25.18 4.41
N LEU A 72 2.35 25.80 5.59
CA LEU A 72 2.22 25.11 6.87
C LEU A 72 1.02 24.14 6.94
N PHE A 73 -0.11 24.49 6.30
CA PHE A 73 -1.28 23.60 6.23
C PHE A 73 -0.98 22.31 5.46
N ALA A 74 -0.21 22.39 4.37
CA ALA A 74 0.22 21.23 3.61
C ALA A 74 1.13 20.33 4.47
N SER A 75 2.03 20.92 5.27
CA SER A 75 2.90 20.17 6.18
C SER A 75 2.10 19.45 7.28
N ILE A 76 1.10 20.10 7.88
CA ILE A 76 0.25 19.47 8.90
C ILE A 76 -0.53 18.30 8.29
N ILE A 77 -1.11 18.48 7.11
CA ILE A 77 -1.82 17.41 6.39
C ILE A 77 -0.86 16.26 6.07
N ALA A 78 0.35 16.55 5.59
CA ALA A 78 1.36 15.54 5.33
C ALA A 78 1.70 14.71 6.58
N VAL A 79 1.85 15.36 7.74
CA VAL A 79 2.13 14.67 9.02
C VAL A 79 0.94 13.81 9.47
N VAL A 80 -0.29 14.32 9.34
CA VAL A 80 -1.51 13.55 9.66
C VAL A 80 -1.66 12.34 8.75
N LEU A 81 -1.33 12.48 7.46
CA LEU A 81 -1.35 11.38 6.48
C LEU A 81 -0.16 10.42 6.64
N ALA A 82 0.96 10.87 7.21
CA ALA A 82 2.14 10.04 7.40
C ALA A 82 1.89 8.87 8.36
N ALA A 83 1.14 9.08 9.44
CA ALA A 83 0.80 8.02 10.40
C ALA A 83 0.04 6.83 9.74
N PRO A 84 -1.10 7.02 9.04
CA PRO A 84 -1.77 5.93 8.34
C PRO A 84 -0.95 5.41 7.15
N ALA A 85 -0.14 6.23 6.49
CA ALA A 85 0.74 5.78 5.42
C ALA A 85 1.78 4.78 5.94
N LEU A 86 2.47 5.10 7.03
CA LEU A 86 3.45 4.20 7.67
C LEU A 86 2.79 2.90 8.15
N TRP A 87 1.58 2.98 8.68
CA TRP A 87 0.81 1.80 9.07
C TRP A 87 0.48 0.91 7.86
N LEU A 88 -0.05 1.49 6.79
CA LEU A 88 -0.37 0.77 5.54
C LEU A 88 0.88 0.21 4.88
N PHE A 89 2.01 0.90 4.94
CA PHE A 89 3.30 0.40 4.47
C PHE A 89 3.75 -0.82 5.27
N ALA A 90 3.71 -0.75 6.60
CA ALA A 90 4.12 -1.84 7.47
C ALA A 90 3.19 -3.06 7.34
N TYR A 91 1.89 -2.82 7.22
CA TYR A 91 0.90 -3.87 6.94
C TYR A 91 1.07 -4.43 5.53
N GLY A 92 1.15 -3.62 4.48
CA GLY A 92 1.31 -4.06 3.09
C GLY A 92 2.62 -4.80 2.84
N SER A 93 3.71 -4.38 3.48
CA SER A 93 5.04 -5.02 3.37
C SER A 93 5.16 -6.34 4.13
N ALA A 94 4.14 -6.79 4.85
CA ALA A 94 4.20 -8.01 5.65
C ALA A 94 5.18 -7.99 6.80
N LEU A 95 5.46 -6.78 7.32
CA LEU A 95 6.20 -6.62 8.57
C LEU A 95 5.30 -6.92 9.77
N ILE A 96 4.04 -6.46 9.75
CA ILE A 96 3.05 -6.59 10.83
C ILE A 96 1.91 -7.58 10.45
N ALA A 97 1.23 -8.13 11.45
CA ALA A 97 0.03 -8.98 11.33
C ALA A 97 0.24 -10.25 10.48
N ARG A 98 1.42 -10.86 10.59
CA ARG A 98 1.70 -12.19 10.02
C ARG A 98 1.04 -13.26 10.88
N LYS A 99 0.28 -14.16 10.24
CA LYS A 99 -0.39 -15.27 10.94
C LYS A 99 0.33 -16.60 10.70
N ASN A 100 1.02 -16.75 9.56
CA ASN A 100 1.69 -17.99 9.18
C ASN A 100 3.20 -17.80 9.07
N GLY A 101 3.97 -18.62 9.81
CA GLY A 101 5.44 -18.57 9.85
C GLY A 101 6.13 -19.27 8.67
N PHE A 102 5.40 -20.10 7.93
CA PHE A 102 5.85 -20.82 6.75
C PHE A 102 4.72 -20.81 5.71
N ALA A 103 5.08 -20.74 4.42
CA ALA A 103 4.12 -21.06 3.38
C ALA A 103 3.71 -22.52 3.59
N VAL A 104 2.54 -22.76 4.19
CA VAL A 104 1.87 -24.04 4.02
C VAL A 104 1.61 -24.11 2.53
N MET A 105 2.47 -24.84 1.81
CA MET A 105 2.09 -25.28 0.48
C MET A 105 0.75 -25.97 0.69
N GLU A 106 -0.30 -25.45 0.04
CA GLU A 106 -1.56 -26.16 -0.18
C GLU A 106 -1.17 -27.62 -0.35
N ARG A 107 -1.48 -28.45 0.65
CA ARG A 107 -1.08 -29.85 0.66
C ARG A 107 -1.50 -30.36 -0.70
N ALA A 108 -0.51 -30.69 -1.55
CA ALA A 108 -0.74 -31.12 -2.92
C ALA A 108 -1.93 -32.06 -2.87
N ALA A 109 -3.04 -31.63 -3.49
CA ALA A 109 -4.36 -32.21 -3.33
C ALA A 109 -4.18 -33.73 -3.25
N GLU A 110 -4.35 -34.31 -2.05
CA GLU A 110 -4.14 -35.74 -1.86
C GLU A 110 -5.02 -36.41 -2.92
N PRO A 111 -4.45 -37.22 -3.84
CA PRO A 111 -5.24 -37.87 -4.87
C PRO A 111 -6.34 -38.63 -4.16
N ASN A 112 -7.59 -38.29 -4.48
CA ASN A 112 -8.76 -38.88 -3.84
C ASN A 112 -8.63 -40.41 -3.95
N PRO A 113 -8.54 -41.17 -2.84
CA PRO A 113 -8.37 -42.62 -2.88
C PRO A 113 -9.46 -43.33 -3.69
N ARG A 114 -10.59 -42.66 -3.93
CA ARG A 114 -11.72 -43.14 -4.73
C ARG A 114 -11.42 -43.26 -6.23
N GLU A 115 -10.42 -42.57 -6.77
CA GLU A 115 -10.05 -42.74 -8.19
C GLU A 115 -9.14 -43.95 -8.44
N GLN A 116 -8.45 -44.46 -7.41
CA GLN A 116 -7.52 -45.59 -7.55
C GLN A 116 -8.21 -46.97 -7.50
N GLY A 117 -9.50 -47.03 -7.13
CA GLY A 117 -10.28 -48.26 -7.04
C GLY A 117 -10.88 -48.78 -8.35
N GLY A 118 -10.75 -48.04 -9.46
CA GLY A 118 -11.37 -48.36 -10.76
C GLY A 118 -10.47 -49.07 -11.77
N LEU A 119 -9.24 -49.45 -11.39
CA LEU A 119 -8.21 -49.94 -12.31
C LEU A 119 -7.70 -51.36 -11.98
N ARG A 120 -8.57 -52.22 -11.43
CA ARG A 120 -8.30 -53.65 -11.27
C ARG A 120 -9.24 -54.48 -12.12
#